data_AF-A0A317CAV5-F1
#
_entry.id   AF-A0A317CAV5-F1
#
_cell.length_a   1.000
_cell.length_b   1.000
_cell.length_c   1.000
_cell.angle_alpha   90.00
_cell.angle_beta   90.00
_cell.angle_gamma   90.00
#
_symmetry.space_group_name_H-M   'P 1'
#
loop_
_entity.id
_entity.type
_entity.pdbx_description
1 polymer ?
#
loop_
_entity_poly.entity_id
_entity_poly.type
_entity_poly.pdbx_seq_one_letter_code
_entity_poly.pdbx_strand_id
1 'polypeptide(L)'
;MESGDSRTIEWTSFNKPSKITKGKTVVSFGYGINRECLVKEVKDGTKTWYIGGLVERELKKDGSELLKYHLKVGGNAFGTIKQNFNAAKSRTSLTLRYVLKDYLGSVDTIVDSNNKKVAKLSFSSWGERRGDTWSPLNTIQYNSMLAGINKESVKRGFTGHEHDDEVGLINMGGRLYDAKIGRFISADPHVQAPSDTQSYNRYSYVKNNPLSYTDPSGYFFKKLFNKIGTFLKKYGRTILAIGAAALTAGWSLG
;
A
#
# COMPACT_ATOMS: atom_id res chain seq x y z
N MET A 1 5.74 -20.16 -14.60
CA MET A 1 5.53 -18.91 -15.35
C MET A 1 6.37 -17.84 -14.71
N GLU A 2 7.31 -17.26 -15.45
CA GLU A 2 8.05 -16.08 -15.02
C GLU A 2 7.09 -14.88 -15.07
N SER A 3 6.68 -14.37 -13.91
CA SER A 3 6.15 -13.00 -13.88
C SER A 3 7.35 -12.05 -13.96
N GLY A 4 7.18 -10.86 -14.53
CA GLY A 4 8.26 -9.89 -14.79
C GLY A 4 9.27 -9.76 -13.63
N ASP A 5 10.50 -9.35 -13.94
CA ASP A 5 11.61 -9.23 -12.98
C ASP A 5 12.16 -10.58 -12.45
N SER A 6 12.13 -11.62 -13.30
CA SER A 6 12.67 -12.97 -13.03
C SER A 6 12.08 -13.63 -11.77
N ARG A 7 10.78 -13.44 -11.55
CA ARG A 7 10.06 -14.02 -10.41
C ARG A 7 9.36 -15.31 -10.83
N THR A 8 9.53 -16.37 -10.05
CA THR A 8 8.71 -17.58 -10.16
C THR A 8 7.66 -17.58 -9.07
N ILE A 9 6.40 -17.84 -9.43
CA ILE A 9 5.26 -17.82 -8.50
C ILE A 9 4.59 -19.19 -8.49
N GLU A 10 4.40 -19.72 -7.28
CA GLU A 10 3.53 -20.85 -6.99
C GLU A 10 2.19 -20.32 -6.46
N TRP A 11 1.10 -20.96 -6.85
CA TRP A 11 -0.26 -20.47 -6.63
C TRP A 11 -1.08 -21.43 -5.79
N THR A 12 -1.96 -20.89 -4.96
CA THR A 12 -3.02 -21.63 -4.31
C THR A 12 -4.14 -21.96 -5.31
N SER A 13 -4.99 -22.94 -4.97
CA SER A 13 -6.18 -23.31 -5.78
C SER A 13 -7.19 -22.17 -5.96
N PHE A 14 -7.09 -21.12 -5.15
CA PHE A 14 -7.95 -19.93 -5.21
C PHE A 14 -7.21 -18.68 -5.75
N ASN A 15 -6.16 -18.89 -6.54
CA ASN A 15 -5.45 -17.86 -7.31
C ASN A 15 -4.81 -16.76 -6.45
N LYS A 16 -4.22 -17.15 -5.31
CA LYS A 16 -3.31 -16.30 -4.53
C LYS A 16 -1.89 -16.89 -4.50
N PRO A 17 -0.83 -16.06 -4.43
CA PRO A 17 0.54 -16.57 -4.38
C PRO A 17 0.79 -17.38 -3.10
N SER A 18 1.07 -18.67 -3.18
CA SER A 18 1.52 -19.44 -2.01
C SER A 18 3.01 -19.20 -1.74
N LYS A 19 3.80 -18.97 -2.80
CA LYS A 19 5.24 -18.74 -2.73
C LYS A 19 5.74 -17.95 -3.94
N ILE A 20 6.68 -17.06 -3.69
CA ILE A 20 7.34 -16.23 -4.71
C ILE A 20 8.84 -16.38 -4.53
N THR A 21 9.53 -16.72 -5.61
CA THR A 21 10.99 -16.82 -5.67
C THR A 21 11.53 -15.74 -6.59
N LYS A 22 12.48 -14.96 -6.11
CA LYS A 22 13.20 -13.94 -6.89
C LYS A 22 14.70 -14.05 -6.59
N GLY A 23 15.47 -14.55 -7.56
CA GLY A 23 16.87 -14.89 -7.33
C GLY A 23 17.02 -15.90 -6.18
N LYS A 24 17.77 -15.53 -5.13
CA LYS A 24 17.97 -16.37 -3.94
C LYS A 24 16.89 -16.19 -2.86
N THR A 25 16.06 -15.17 -2.98
CA THR A 25 15.01 -14.82 -2.01
C THR A 25 13.76 -15.62 -2.30
N VAL A 26 13.18 -16.20 -1.23
CA VAL A 26 11.90 -16.90 -1.29
C VAL A 26 11.01 -16.29 -0.22
N VAL A 27 9.77 -15.98 -0.59
CA VAL A 27 8.71 -15.50 0.30
C VAL A 27 7.51 -16.42 0.16
N SER A 28 7.01 -16.94 1.26
CA SER A 28 5.83 -17.82 1.31
C SER A 28 4.70 -17.15 2.08
N PHE A 29 3.46 -17.48 1.72
CA PHE A 29 2.26 -16.85 2.28
C PHE A 29 1.27 -17.89 2.80
N GLY A 30 0.72 -17.63 3.99
CA GLY A 30 -0.36 -18.37 4.61
C GLY A 30 -1.63 -17.54 4.65
N TYR A 31 -2.75 -18.14 4.27
CA TYR A 31 -4.04 -17.47 4.12
C TYR A 31 -5.07 -17.98 5.12
N GLY A 32 -5.95 -17.08 5.57
CA GLY A 32 -7.13 -17.41 6.35
C GLY A 32 -8.28 -17.94 5.51
N ILE A 33 -9.39 -18.28 6.17
CA ILE A 33 -10.62 -18.75 5.51
C ILE A 33 -11.23 -17.70 4.57
N ASN A 34 -11.03 -16.42 4.87
CA ASN A 34 -11.49 -15.32 4.03
C ASN A 34 -10.46 -14.92 2.95
N ARG A 35 -9.41 -15.75 2.75
CA ARG A 35 -8.32 -15.55 1.78
C ARG A 35 -7.48 -14.29 2.03
N GLU A 36 -7.54 -13.74 3.23
CA GLU A 36 -6.64 -12.71 3.73
C GLU A 36 -5.27 -13.31 4.04
N CYS A 37 -4.19 -12.57 3.77
CA CYS A 37 -2.86 -13.01 4.18
C CYS A 37 -2.74 -12.91 5.71
N LEU A 38 -2.54 -14.03 6.38
CA LEU A 38 -2.36 -14.10 7.83
C LEU A 38 -0.89 -14.25 8.20
N VAL A 39 -0.08 -14.87 7.34
CA VAL A 39 1.32 -15.16 7.59
C VAL A 39 2.14 -14.91 6.33
N LYS A 40 3.28 -14.24 6.48
CA LYS A 40 4.35 -14.15 5.48
C LYS A 40 5.63 -14.72 6.07
N GLU A 41 6.36 -15.53 5.32
CA GLU A 41 7.63 -16.11 5.76
C GLU A 41 8.70 -15.92 4.69
N VAL A 42 9.82 -15.33 5.07
CA VAL A 42 10.98 -15.09 4.21
C VAL A 42 12.02 -16.18 4.48
N LYS A 43 12.76 -16.60 3.44
CA LYS A 43 13.78 -17.65 3.51
C LYS A 43 14.86 -17.43 4.58
N ASP A 44 15.09 -16.19 4.99
CA ASP A 44 16.03 -15.83 6.05
C ASP A 44 15.55 -16.27 7.45
N GLY A 45 14.32 -16.78 7.56
CA GLY A 45 13.66 -17.21 8.79
C GLY A 45 12.79 -16.12 9.44
N THR A 46 12.64 -14.96 8.79
CA THR A 46 11.72 -13.92 9.26
C THR A 46 10.28 -14.31 8.98
N LYS A 47 9.45 -14.34 10.03
CA LYS A 47 8.04 -14.66 9.97
C LYS A 47 7.20 -13.49 10.43
N THR A 48 6.25 -13.06 9.61
CA THR A 48 5.33 -11.96 9.90
C THR A 48 3.90 -12.50 10.02
N TRP A 49 3.23 -12.22 11.14
CA TRP A 49 1.80 -12.46 11.33
C TRP A 49 1.01 -11.16 11.22
N TYR A 50 -0.12 -11.22 10.54
CA TYR A 50 -1.05 -10.10 10.36
C TYR A 50 -2.33 -10.36 11.15
N ILE A 51 -2.64 -9.48 12.11
CA ILE A 51 -3.73 -9.68 13.07
C ILE A 51 -4.74 -8.55 12.91
N GLY A 52 -5.89 -8.86 12.30
CA GLY A 52 -7.02 -7.94 12.13
C GLY A 52 -6.68 -6.66 11.36
N GLY A 53 -5.55 -6.62 10.65
CA GLY A 53 -5.00 -5.41 10.02
C GLY A 53 -4.59 -4.31 11.01
N LEU A 54 -4.62 -4.57 12.32
CA LEU A 54 -4.28 -3.62 13.38
C LEU A 54 -2.88 -3.89 13.93
N VAL A 55 -2.48 -5.16 13.98
CA VAL A 55 -1.19 -5.56 14.53
C VAL A 55 -0.43 -6.41 13.52
N GLU A 56 0.85 -6.15 13.39
CA GLU A 56 1.81 -7.01 12.71
C GLU A 56 2.86 -7.47 13.73
N ARG A 57 3.10 -8.77 13.78
CA ARG A 57 4.17 -9.37 14.60
C ARG A 57 5.22 -9.93 13.67
N GLU A 58 6.47 -9.52 13.81
CA GLU A 58 7.58 -10.01 13.03
C GLU A 58 8.58 -10.72 13.96
N LEU A 59 8.80 -12.02 13.77
CA LEU A 59 9.78 -12.82 14.50
C LEU A 59 10.93 -13.15 13.56
N LYS A 60 12.15 -12.82 13.97
CA LYS A 60 13.37 -13.16 13.23
C LYS A 60 13.91 -14.51 13.67
N LYS A 61 14.79 -15.08 12.84
CA LYS A 61 15.46 -16.35 13.10
C LYS A 61 16.26 -16.38 14.41
N ASP A 62 16.79 -15.24 14.83
CA ASP A 62 17.53 -15.08 16.10
C ASP A 62 16.62 -15.01 17.35
N GLY A 63 15.29 -15.08 17.16
CA GLY A 63 14.29 -15.00 18.24
C GLY A 63 13.88 -13.57 18.61
N SER A 64 14.56 -12.55 18.09
CA SER A 64 14.16 -11.15 18.24
C SER A 64 12.84 -10.88 17.53
N GLU A 65 12.11 -9.90 18.03
CA GLU A 65 10.72 -9.66 17.62
C GLU A 65 10.41 -8.17 17.50
N LEU A 66 9.52 -7.85 16.56
CA LEU A 66 8.96 -6.51 16.36
C LEU A 66 7.43 -6.59 16.31
N LEU A 67 6.78 -5.88 17.22
CA LEU A 67 5.34 -5.63 17.18
C LEU A 67 5.08 -4.25 16.57
N LYS A 68 4.19 -4.18 15.59
CA LYS A 68 3.74 -2.95 14.93
C LYS A 68 2.23 -2.82 15.16
N TYR A 69 1.81 -1.77 15.86
CA TYR A 69 0.41 -1.42 16.08
C TYR A 69 0.03 -0.24 15.19
N HIS A 70 -0.98 -0.41 14.35
CA HIS A 70 -1.48 0.63 13.45
C HIS A 70 -2.56 1.45 14.13
N LEU A 71 -2.30 2.75 14.30
CA LEU A 71 -3.27 3.71 14.79
C LEU A 71 -4.15 4.12 13.62
N LYS A 72 -5.44 3.79 13.69
CA LYS A 72 -6.39 4.04 12.60
C LYS A 72 -7.57 4.87 13.07
N VAL A 73 -8.02 5.80 12.23
CA VAL A 73 -9.30 6.51 12.37
C VAL A 73 -10.07 6.35 11.06
N GLY A 74 -11.33 5.90 11.14
CA GLY A 74 -12.16 5.65 9.96
C GLY A 74 -11.55 4.63 8.98
N GLY A 75 -10.77 3.67 9.48
CA GLY A 75 -10.06 2.67 8.65
C GLY A 75 -8.72 3.13 8.08
N ASN A 76 -8.39 4.43 8.17
CA ASN A 76 -7.15 4.99 7.66
C ASN A 76 -6.07 5.01 8.75
N ALA A 77 -4.94 4.35 8.50
CA ALA A 77 -3.79 4.43 9.39
C ALA A 77 -3.14 5.81 9.33
N PHE A 78 -2.99 6.49 10.47
CA PHE A 78 -2.34 7.81 10.59
C PHE A 78 -1.08 7.76 11.45
N GLY A 79 -0.85 6.64 12.14
CA GLY A 79 0.37 6.45 12.93
C GLY A 79 0.65 4.98 13.19
N THR A 80 1.85 4.72 13.73
CA THR A 80 2.28 3.37 14.09
C THR A 80 3.09 3.41 15.38
N ILE A 81 2.75 2.52 16.30
CA ILE A 81 3.55 2.22 17.49
C ILE A 81 4.37 0.96 17.21
N LYS A 82 5.67 1.01 17.47
CA LYS A 82 6.60 -0.10 17.27
C LYS A 82 7.25 -0.49 18.58
N GLN A 83 7.27 -1.77 18.88
CA GLN A 83 7.98 -2.33 20.02
C GLN A 83 8.97 -3.38 19.54
N ASN A 84 10.26 -3.16 19.78
CA ASN A 84 11.28 -4.17 19.50
C ASN A 84 11.56 -4.96 20.78
N PHE A 85 11.79 -6.25 20.62
CA PHE A 85 12.15 -7.19 21.69
C PHE A 85 13.38 -7.98 21.27
N ASN A 86 14.27 -8.27 22.21
CA ASN A 86 15.39 -9.18 22.00
C ASN A 86 14.93 -10.65 22.05
N ALA A 87 15.86 -11.58 21.83
CA ALA A 87 15.59 -13.02 21.88
C ALA A 87 15.05 -13.48 23.25
N ALA A 88 15.45 -12.81 24.35
CA ALA A 88 14.97 -13.06 25.70
C ALA A 88 13.59 -12.43 26.00
N LYS A 89 12.91 -11.86 24.99
CA LYS A 89 11.60 -11.21 25.10
C LYS A 89 11.56 -9.97 26.00
N SER A 90 12.70 -9.35 26.24
CA SER A 90 12.78 -8.03 26.87
C SER A 90 12.63 -6.92 25.82
N ARG A 91 11.77 -5.93 26.10
CA ARG A 91 11.54 -4.79 25.20
C ARG A 91 12.79 -3.90 25.13
N THR A 92 13.34 -3.73 23.94
CA THR A 92 14.55 -2.93 23.69
C THR A 92 14.24 -1.52 23.21
N SER A 93 13.07 -1.28 22.60
CA SER A 93 12.64 0.07 22.23
C SER A 93 11.13 0.17 22.03
N LEU A 94 10.61 1.40 22.17
CA LEU A 94 9.25 1.81 21.85
C LEU A 94 9.33 3.06 20.96
N THR A 95 8.69 3.04 19.80
CA THR A 95 8.71 4.19 18.87
C THR A 95 7.31 4.49 18.36
N LEU A 96 6.90 5.75 18.47
CA LEU A 96 5.69 6.27 17.86
C LEU A 96 6.06 7.10 16.63
N ARG A 97 5.40 6.83 15.51
CA ARG A 97 5.53 7.60 14.27
C ARG A 97 4.14 8.01 13.79
N TYR A 98 4.05 9.23 13.27
CA TYR A 98 2.87 9.70 12.55
C TYR A 98 3.16 9.78 11.06
N VAL A 99 2.13 9.57 10.26
CA VAL A 99 2.20 9.45 8.80
C VAL A 99 1.31 10.52 8.19
N LEU A 100 1.92 11.44 7.46
CA LEU A 100 1.24 12.40 6.59
C LEU A 100 1.16 11.81 5.19
N LYS A 101 0.01 11.97 4.56
CA LYS A 101 -0.30 11.32 3.29
C LYS A 101 -0.61 12.34 2.20
N ASP A 102 -0.34 11.93 0.97
CA ASP A 102 -0.83 12.65 -0.21
C ASP A 102 -2.34 12.42 -0.44
N TYR A 103 -2.89 13.02 -1.49
CA TYR A 103 -4.30 12.92 -1.83
C TYR A 103 -4.76 11.48 -2.21
N LEU A 104 -3.84 10.62 -2.63
CA LEU A 104 -4.08 9.19 -2.91
C LEU A 104 -3.95 8.34 -1.64
N GLY A 105 -3.56 8.93 -0.52
CA GLY A 105 -3.29 8.20 0.71
C GLY A 105 -1.94 7.51 0.74
N SER A 106 -1.04 7.79 -0.21
CA SER A 106 0.36 7.35 -0.14
C SER A 106 1.09 8.10 0.96
N VAL A 107 2.06 7.45 1.59
CA VAL A 107 2.88 8.08 2.63
C VAL A 107 3.77 9.15 1.99
N ASP A 108 3.58 10.42 2.34
CA ASP A 108 4.45 11.52 1.90
C ASP A 108 5.53 11.82 2.95
N THR A 109 5.12 12.02 4.20
CA THR A 109 6.05 12.42 5.27
C THR A 109 5.80 11.61 6.53
N ILE A 110 6.88 11.19 7.18
CA ILE A 110 6.84 10.54 8.49
C ILE A 110 7.45 11.48 9.51
N VAL A 111 6.78 11.66 10.64
CA VAL A 111 7.26 12.47 11.77
C VAL A 111 7.33 11.62 13.04
N ASP A 112 8.19 12.03 13.97
CA ASP A 112 8.30 11.41 15.28
C ASP A 112 7.29 12.00 16.29
N SER A 113 7.34 11.51 17.54
CA SER A 113 6.48 11.99 18.61
C SER A 113 6.73 13.45 19.02
N ASN A 114 7.84 14.05 18.58
CA ASN A 114 8.21 15.44 18.82
C ASN A 114 7.96 16.31 17.58
N ASN A 115 7.18 15.81 16.60
CA ASN A 115 6.89 16.46 15.33
C ASN A 115 8.12 16.73 14.44
N LYS A 116 9.26 16.09 14.71
CA LYS A 116 10.42 16.19 13.85
C LYS A 116 10.24 15.31 12.63
N LYS A 117 10.53 15.85 11.44
CA LYS A 117 10.54 15.09 10.19
C LYS A 117 11.59 13.97 10.28
N VAL A 118 11.12 12.75 10.05
CA VAL A 118 11.89 11.53 10.07
C VAL A 118 12.24 11.16 8.64
N ALA A 119 11.24 10.98 7.78
CA ALA A 119 11.43 10.63 6.37
C ALA A 119 10.49 11.46 5.49
N LYS A 120 10.93 11.73 4.25
CA LYS A 120 10.07 12.17 3.16
C LYS A 120 10.15 11.15 2.05
N LEU A 121 9.00 10.83 1.46
CA LEU A 121 8.83 9.82 0.44
C LEU A 121 8.08 10.44 -0.73
N SER A 122 8.34 9.92 -1.93
CA SER A 122 7.52 10.21 -3.09
C SER A 122 7.38 8.95 -3.94
N PHE A 123 6.34 8.90 -4.76
CA PHE A 123 6.04 7.77 -5.64
C PHE A 123 5.77 8.23 -7.05
N SER A 124 6.08 7.41 -8.05
CA SER A 124 5.60 7.60 -9.42
C SER A 124 4.08 7.40 -9.48
N SER A 125 3.47 7.75 -10.60
CA SER A 125 2.04 7.48 -10.84
C SER A 125 1.67 6.01 -10.68
N TRP A 126 2.61 5.10 -10.90
CA TRP A 126 2.40 3.65 -10.78
C TRP A 126 2.92 3.08 -9.46
N GLY A 127 3.39 3.91 -8.53
CA GLY A 127 3.77 3.49 -7.18
C GLY A 127 5.25 3.11 -7.00
N GLU A 128 6.10 3.35 -7.99
CA GLU A 128 7.55 3.19 -7.81
C GLU A 128 8.08 4.27 -6.89
N ARG A 129 8.93 3.92 -5.93
CA ARG A 129 9.52 4.87 -4.98
C ARG A 129 10.46 5.84 -5.70
N ARG A 130 10.38 7.11 -5.32
CA ARG A 130 11.22 8.19 -5.84
C ARG A 130 11.92 8.94 -4.70
N GLY A 131 13.11 9.44 -4.99
CA GLY A 131 13.89 10.26 -4.07
C GLY A 131 13.52 11.74 -4.16
N ASP A 132 14.24 12.58 -3.42
CA ASP A 132 13.99 14.03 -3.35
C ASP A 132 14.16 14.76 -4.70
N THR A 133 14.87 14.15 -5.65
CA THR A 133 15.06 14.66 -7.02
C THR A 133 14.07 14.06 -8.03
N TRP A 134 13.00 13.42 -7.57
CA TRP A 134 11.99 12.75 -8.42
C TRP A 134 12.55 11.63 -9.30
N SER A 135 13.75 11.15 -9.01
CA SER A 135 14.37 10.01 -9.69
C SER A 135 13.90 8.69 -9.07
N PRO A 136 13.69 7.62 -9.87
CA PRO A 136 13.38 6.29 -9.34
C PRO A 136 14.46 5.82 -8.37
N LEU A 137 14.05 5.23 -7.24
CA LEU A 137 14.94 4.60 -6.28
C LEU A 137 14.83 3.08 -6.41
N ASN A 138 15.96 2.41 -6.57
CA ASN A 138 16.03 0.97 -6.34
C ASN A 138 16.02 0.67 -4.82
N THR A 139 15.81 -0.59 -4.45
CA THR A 139 15.73 -1.03 -3.05
C THR A 139 16.97 -0.65 -2.23
N ILE A 140 18.17 -0.68 -2.83
CA ILE A 140 19.42 -0.32 -2.13
C ILE A 140 19.43 1.17 -1.83
N GLN A 141 19.16 2.02 -2.83
CA GLN A 141 19.13 3.47 -2.67
C GLN A 141 18.07 3.90 -1.67
N TYR A 142 16.89 3.27 -1.73
CA TYR A 142 15.81 3.50 -0.78
C TYR A 142 16.23 3.14 0.66
N ASN A 143 16.84 1.96 0.85
CA ASN A 143 17.32 1.53 2.15
C ASN A 143 18.42 2.45 2.69
N SER A 144 19.32 2.95 1.83
CA SER A 144 20.36 3.90 2.21
C SER A 144 19.77 5.26 2.63
N MET A 145 18.74 5.75 1.94
CA MET A 145 18.01 6.97 2.32
C MET A 145 17.36 6.82 3.71
N LEU A 146 16.91 5.60 4.04
CA LEU A 146 16.36 5.27 5.34
C LEU A 146 17.41 4.81 6.36
N ALA A 147 18.71 4.77 6.06
CA ALA A 147 19.69 4.19 6.99
C ALA A 147 19.77 4.92 8.35
N GLY A 148 19.47 6.24 8.39
CA GLY A 148 19.35 7.03 9.62
C GLY A 148 17.99 6.92 10.33
N ILE A 149 17.04 6.17 9.75
CA ILE A 149 15.64 6.07 10.17
C ILE A 149 15.28 4.59 10.15
N ASN A 150 15.24 3.92 11.31
CA ASN A 150 14.97 2.48 11.42
C ASN A 150 14.04 1.95 10.30
N LYS A 151 14.60 1.25 9.30
CA LYS A 151 13.98 0.87 8.01
C LYS A 151 12.62 0.18 8.16
N GLU A 152 12.45 -0.54 9.27
CA GLU A 152 11.19 -1.18 9.62
C GLU A 152 10.05 -0.19 9.81
N SER A 153 10.36 1.10 9.92
CA SER A 153 9.41 2.21 10.08
C SER A 153 8.57 2.51 8.85
N VAL A 154 8.99 2.05 7.66
CA VAL A 154 8.47 2.58 6.38
C VAL A 154 8.02 1.49 5.40
N LYS A 155 7.59 0.32 5.89
CA LYS A 155 7.08 -0.76 5.02
C LYS A 155 5.83 -0.35 4.22
N ARG A 156 5.01 0.57 4.74
CA ARG A 156 3.83 1.08 4.02
C ARG A 156 4.17 2.33 3.23
N GLY A 157 3.74 2.38 1.98
CA GLY A 157 4.08 3.45 1.04
C GLY A 157 2.91 3.86 0.16
N PHE A 158 3.01 3.52 -1.13
CA PHE A 158 2.03 3.87 -2.15
C PHE A 158 0.60 3.47 -1.78
N THR A 159 -0.32 4.43 -1.77
CA THR A 159 -1.74 4.27 -1.38
C THR A 159 -1.97 3.61 -0.01
N GLY A 160 -0.97 3.62 0.88
CA GLY A 160 -1.02 3.03 2.21
C GLY A 160 -0.78 1.51 2.27
N HIS A 161 -0.42 0.89 1.15
CA HIS A 161 -0.16 -0.54 1.03
C HIS A 161 1.27 -0.90 1.47
N GLU A 162 1.45 -2.14 1.94
CA GLU A 162 2.76 -2.68 2.30
C GLU A 162 3.57 -2.98 1.04
N HIS A 163 4.85 -2.61 1.06
CA HIS A 163 5.81 -2.95 0.02
C HIS A 163 6.61 -4.17 0.49
N ASP A 164 6.44 -5.29 -0.20
CA ASP A 164 7.21 -6.52 -0.04
C ASP A 164 8.52 -6.37 -0.83
N ASP A 165 9.44 -5.58 -0.27
CA ASP A 165 10.73 -5.22 -0.88
C ASP A 165 11.61 -6.44 -1.20
N GLU A 166 11.42 -7.55 -0.48
CA GLU A 166 12.11 -8.82 -0.68
C GLU A 166 11.87 -9.39 -2.09
N VAL A 167 10.69 -9.14 -2.65
CA VAL A 167 10.29 -9.55 -4.01
C VAL A 167 9.99 -8.37 -4.92
N GLY A 168 9.99 -7.14 -4.41
CA GLY A 168 9.72 -5.91 -5.14
C GLY A 168 8.28 -5.83 -5.62
N LEU A 169 7.33 -6.18 -4.76
CA LEU A 169 5.89 -6.13 -5.04
C LEU A 169 5.19 -5.30 -3.96
N ILE A 170 4.01 -4.78 -4.26
CA ILE A 170 3.15 -4.08 -3.31
C ILE A 170 1.99 -4.99 -2.93
N ASN A 171 1.86 -5.28 -1.65
CA ASN A 171 0.76 -6.06 -1.10
C ASN A 171 -0.46 -5.17 -0.88
N MET A 172 -1.42 -5.27 -1.81
CA MET A 172 -2.69 -4.54 -1.75
C MET A 172 -3.80 -5.35 -1.05
N GLY A 173 -3.44 -6.38 -0.28
CA GLY A 173 -4.34 -7.27 0.46
C GLY A 173 -5.00 -8.33 -0.41
N GLY A 174 -5.84 -7.91 -1.35
CA GLY A 174 -6.50 -8.81 -2.29
C GLY A 174 -5.53 -9.46 -3.27
N ARG A 175 -4.66 -8.64 -3.86
CA ARG A 175 -3.69 -9.03 -4.89
C ARG A 175 -2.34 -8.36 -4.63
N LEU A 176 -1.29 -8.96 -5.20
CA LEU A 176 0.03 -8.35 -5.25
C LEU A 176 0.20 -7.56 -6.55
N TYR A 177 0.76 -6.37 -6.43
CA TYR A 177 0.88 -5.40 -7.52
C TYR A 177 2.37 -5.14 -7.84
N ASP A 178 2.70 -5.10 -9.12
CA ASP A 178 4.01 -4.73 -9.61
C ASP A 178 3.99 -3.30 -10.15
N ALA A 179 4.63 -2.40 -9.40
CA ALA A 179 4.73 -1.00 -9.73
C ALA A 179 5.58 -0.73 -10.99
N LYS A 180 6.55 -1.59 -11.32
CA LYS A 180 7.42 -1.41 -12.50
C LYS A 180 6.64 -1.51 -13.80
N ILE A 181 5.66 -2.40 -13.84
CA ILE A 181 4.82 -2.64 -15.03
C ILE A 181 3.41 -2.08 -14.90
N GLY A 182 3.05 -1.53 -13.74
CA GLY A 182 1.75 -0.93 -13.49
C GLY A 182 0.58 -1.92 -13.41
N ARG A 183 0.83 -3.18 -13.01
CA ARG A 183 -0.17 -4.26 -13.08
C ARG A 183 -0.17 -5.18 -11.86
N PHE A 184 -1.33 -5.77 -11.57
CA PHE A 184 -1.40 -6.91 -10.66
C PHE A 184 -0.73 -8.13 -11.26
N ILE A 185 -0.13 -8.97 -10.43
CA ILE A 185 0.50 -10.24 -10.88
C ILE A 185 -0.52 -11.39 -10.95
N SER A 186 -1.73 -11.19 -10.41
CA SER A 186 -2.85 -12.12 -10.50
C SER A 186 -4.07 -11.47 -11.13
N ALA A 187 -4.86 -12.27 -11.85
CA ALA A 187 -6.11 -11.82 -12.43
C ALA A 187 -7.14 -11.51 -11.34
N ASP A 188 -7.91 -10.43 -11.51
CA ASP A 188 -9.10 -10.17 -10.71
C ASP A 188 -10.11 -11.31 -10.89
N PRO A 189 -10.56 -11.98 -9.81
CA PRO A 189 -11.64 -12.96 -9.91
C PRO A 189 -12.99 -12.30 -10.24
N HIS A 190 -13.14 -10.98 -10.08
CA HIS A 190 -14.38 -10.26 -10.35
C HIS A 190 -14.28 -9.45 -11.65
N VAL A 191 -15.19 -9.73 -12.59
CA VAL A 191 -15.41 -8.86 -13.77
C VAL A 191 -16.44 -7.80 -13.39
N GLN A 192 -15.98 -6.56 -13.20
CA GLN A 192 -16.76 -5.52 -12.51
C GLN A 192 -17.80 -4.81 -13.38
N ALA A 193 -17.61 -4.81 -14.71
CA ALA A 193 -18.57 -4.29 -15.67
C ALA A 193 -18.46 -5.08 -16.99
N PRO A 194 -19.30 -6.10 -17.20
CA PRO A 194 -19.27 -6.93 -18.42
C PRO A 194 -19.47 -6.14 -19.72
N SER A 195 -20.13 -4.98 -19.64
CA SER A 195 -20.42 -4.08 -20.76
C SER A 195 -19.31 -3.05 -21.04
N ASP A 196 -18.24 -3.01 -20.25
CA ASP A 196 -17.11 -2.10 -20.44
C ASP A 196 -15.87 -2.92 -20.85
N THR A 197 -15.40 -2.69 -22.07
CA THR A 197 -14.27 -3.42 -22.66
C THR A 197 -12.99 -3.30 -21.83
N GLN A 198 -12.80 -2.22 -21.06
CA GLN A 198 -11.63 -2.07 -20.18
C GLN A 198 -11.69 -3.00 -18.96
N SER A 199 -12.87 -3.45 -18.53
CA SER A 199 -13.04 -4.35 -17.39
C SER A 199 -12.61 -5.78 -17.69
N TYR A 200 -12.38 -6.13 -18.96
CA TYR A 200 -11.79 -7.41 -19.34
C TYR A 200 -10.28 -7.48 -19.08
N ASN A 201 -9.61 -6.34 -18.88
CA ASN A 201 -8.22 -6.33 -18.41
C ASN A 201 -8.16 -6.58 -16.89
N ARG A 202 -8.24 -7.86 -16.51
CA ARG A 202 -8.24 -8.36 -15.13
C ARG A 202 -6.93 -8.10 -14.36
N TYR A 203 -5.89 -7.59 -15.02
CA TYR A 203 -4.60 -7.27 -14.41
C TYR A 203 -4.38 -5.76 -14.23
N SER A 204 -5.26 -4.93 -14.79
CA SER A 204 -5.12 -3.46 -14.71
C SER A 204 -5.31 -2.94 -13.29
N TYR A 205 -4.49 -1.97 -12.91
CA TYR A 205 -4.69 -1.20 -11.69
C TYR A 205 -5.56 0.01 -12.00
N VAL A 206 -6.73 0.06 -11.35
CA VAL A 206 -7.71 1.14 -11.41
C VAL A 206 -8.00 1.70 -12.81
N LYS A 207 -8.29 0.81 -13.76
CA LYS A 207 -8.53 1.14 -15.18
C LYS A 207 -7.44 2.02 -15.82
N ASN A 208 -6.20 1.81 -15.40
CA ASN A 208 -5.02 2.58 -15.83
C ASN A 208 -5.09 4.07 -15.48
N ASN A 209 -5.87 4.48 -14.48
CA ASN A 209 -5.91 5.86 -13.97
C ASN A 209 -5.52 5.93 -12.48
N PRO A 210 -4.25 5.65 -12.15
CA PRO A 210 -3.77 5.60 -10.76
C PRO A 210 -3.59 6.99 -10.12
N LEU A 211 -3.65 8.05 -10.91
CA LEU A 211 -3.63 9.43 -10.40
C LEU A 211 -5.01 9.89 -9.93
N SER A 212 -6.10 9.27 -10.36
CA SER A 212 -7.44 9.70 -9.93
C SER A 212 -8.03 8.80 -8.86
N TYR A 213 -7.53 7.56 -8.74
CA TYR A 213 -8.22 6.51 -8.01
C TYR A 213 -7.25 5.54 -7.33
N THR A 214 -7.76 4.89 -6.29
CA THR A 214 -7.03 3.90 -5.50
C THR A 214 -7.85 2.61 -5.35
N ASP A 215 -7.17 1.50 -5.08
CA ASP A 215 -7.81 0.22 -4.73
C ASP A 215 -7.42 -0.21 -3.30
N PRO A 216 -8.18 0.23 -2.27
CA PRO A 216 -7.88 -0.11 -0.88
C PRO A 216 -7.96 -1.60 -0.55
N SER A 217 -8.69 -2.38 -1.36
CA SER A 217 -8.92 -3.82 -1.14
C SER A 217 -8.07 -4.72 -2.03
N GLY A 218 -7.47 -4.15 -3.08
CA GLY A 218 -6.87 -4.89 -4.17
C GLY A 218 -7.89 -5.57 -5.08
N TYR A 219 -9.19 -5.34 -4.93
CA TYR A 219 -10.25 -5.76 -5.87
C TYR A 219 -11.12 -4.54 -6.16
N PHE A 220 -10.83 -3.79 -7.22
CA PHE A 220 -11.49 -2.51 -7.47
C PHE A 220 -13.03 -2.63 -7.40
N PHE A 221 -13.68 -1.93 -6.46
CA PHE A 221 -15.13 -2.06 -6.23
C PHE A 221 -15.88 -0.81 -6.70
N LYS A 222 -16.66 -0.98 -7.78
CA LYS A 222 -17.60 -0.02 -8.39
C LYS A 222 -18.55 0.70 -7.41
N LYS A 223 -18.73 0.19 -6.18
CA LYS A 223 -19.62 0.78 -5.15
C LYS A 223 -19.21 2.19 -4.71
N LEU A 224 -17.91 2.51 -4.69
CA LEU A 224 -17.44 3.87 -4.35
C LEU A 224 -17.79 4.87 -5.46
N PHE A 225 -17.67 4.45 -6.71
CA PHE A 225 -18.02 5.23 -7.89
C PHE A 225 -19.52 5.44 -8.07
N ASN A 226 -20.33 4.39 -7.83
CA ASN A 226 -21.78 4.54 -7.86
C ASN A 226 -22.25 5.55 -6.81
N LYS A 227 -21.65 5.55 -5.61
CA LYS A 227 -21.95 6.54 -4.56
C LYS A 227 -21.55 7.97 -4.97
N ILE A 228 -20.34 8.16 -5.52
CA ILE A 228 -19.88 9.48 -6.01
C ILE A 228 -20.72 9.95 -7.20
N GLY A 229 -21.04 9.06 -8.14
CA GLY A 229 -21.90 9.37 -9.28
C GLY A 229 -23.32 9.74 -8.83
N THR A 230 -23.91 9.03 -7.87
CA THR A 230 -25.21 9.43 -7.30
C THR A 230 -25.13 10.74 -6.52
N PHE A 231 -24.03 11.02 -5.83
CA PHE A 231 -23.82 12.27 -5.09
C PHE A 231 -23.66 13.46 -6.03
N LEU A 232 -22.84 13.36 -7.09
CA LEU A 232 -22.69 14.38 -8.12
C LEU A 232 -23.96 14.58 -8.93
N LYS A 233 -24.73 13.52 -9.21
CA LYS A 233 -26.03 13.66 -9.88
C LYS A 233 -27.07 14.36 -9.00
N LYS A 234 -26.97 14.20 -7.67
CA LYS A 234 -27.86 14.81 -6.68
C LYS A 234 -27.48 16.25 -6.32
N TYR A 235 -26.19 16.57 -6.22
CA TYR A 235 -25.70 17.87 -5.74
C TYR A 235 -24.87 18.66 -6.76
N GLY A 236 -24.53 18.07 -7.91
CA GLY A 236 -23.69 18.72 -8.94
C GLY A 236 -24.32 19.97 -9.54
N ARG A 237 -25.67 20.00 -9.66
CA ARG A 237 -26.40 21.22 -10.05
C ARG A 237 -26.28 22.34 -9.01
N THR A 238 -26.26 21.99 -7.73
CA THR A 238 -26.12 22.94 -6.61
C THR A 238 -24.69 23.48 -6.51
N ILE A 239 -23.69 22.63 -6.73
CA ILE A 239 -22.26 23.02 -6.74
C ILE A 239 -21.95 23.91 -7.94
N LEU A 240 -22.49 23.61 -9.14
CA LEU A 240 -22.36 24.47 -10.32
C LEU A 240 -23.09 25.81 -10.14
N ALA A 241 -24.24 25.84 -9.47
CA ALA A 241 -24.95 27.08 -9.17
C ALA A 241 -24.19 27.99 -8.19
N ILE A 242 -23.53 27.41 -7.18
CA ILE A 242 -22.68 28.17 -6.23
C ILE A 242 -21.43 28.72 -6.95
N GLY A 243 -20.80 27.92 -7.82
CA GLY A 243 -19.66 28.36 -8.63
C GLY A 243 -20.01 29.46 -9.64
N ALA A 244 -21.20 29.39 -10.26
CA ALA A 244 -21.69 30.42 -11.16
C ALA A 244 -22.05 31.73 -10.42
N ALA A 245 -22.66 31.64 -9.23
CA ALA A 245 -22.96 32.81 -8.41
C ALA A 245 -21.71 33.55 -7.91
N ALA A 246 -20.62 32.81 -7.62
CA ALA A 246 -19.33 33.40 -7.24
C ALA A 246 -18.63 34.12 -8.41
N LEU A 247 -18.83 33.66 -9.65
CA LEU A 247 -18.29 34.30 -10.86
C LEU A 247 -19.10 35.52 -11.30
N THR A 248 -20.43 35.54 -11.09
CA THR A 248 -21.26 36.71 -11.44
C THR A 248 -21.22 37.83 -10.38
N ALA A 249 -20.90 37.51 -9.12
CA ALA A 249 -20.73 38.53 -8.07
C ALA A 249 -19.39 39.28 -8.13
N GLY A 250 -18.40 38.75 -8.86
CA GLY A 250 -17.09 39.39 -9.06
C GLY A 250 -17.07 40.50 -10.12
N TRP A 251 -18.19 40.77 -10.80
CA TRP A 251 -18.29 41.76 -11.89
C TRP A 251 -19.14 42.99 -11.58
N SER A 252 -19.59 43.20 -10.32
CA SER A 252 -20.36 44.40 -9.93
C SER A 252 -19.71 45.27 -8.84
N LEU A 253 -18.40 45.12 -8.60
CA LEU A 253 -17.63 46.03 -7.76
C LEU A 253 -16.42 46.55 -8.55
N GLY A 254 -16.70 47.55 -9.38
CA GLY A 254 -15.73 48.37 -10.11
C GLY A 254 -16.40 49.70 -10.44
#